data_AF-A0A1F4B6D2-F1
#
_entry.id   AF-A0A1F4B6D2-F1
#
_cell.length_a   1.000
_cell.length_b   1.000
_cell.length_c   1.000
_cell.angle_alpha   90.00
_cell.angle_beta   90.00
_cell.angle_gamma   90.00
#
_symmetry.space_group_name_H-M   'P 1'
#
loop_
_entity.id
_entity.type
_entity.pdbx_description
1 polymer ?
#
loop_
_entity_poly.entity_id
_entity_poly.type
_entity_poly.pdbx_seq_one_letter_code
_entity_poly.pdbx_strand_id
1 'polypeptide(L)'
;MRICPRCRTRAHTRRLRISDAGHQRSTPGAQEALGLAQYEARKEKEGKQRADPIELPWTVHDLRRTVATGLAKLGCPRVVQDRILNHVDGSVSAIYDRHRYDAEARVWLRKWADYLEALSAHNVVPLRAA
;
A
#
# COMPACT_ATOMS: atom_id res chain seq x y z
N MET A 1 18.07 47.33 46.17
CA MET A 1 17.44 46.52 45.10
C MET A 1 17.43 45.07 45.57
N ARG A 2 16.24 44.48 45.72
CA ARG A 2 16.02 43.23 46.47
C ARG A 2 16.28 42.01 45.58
N ILE A 3 16.99 41.02 46.12
CA ILE A 3 17.14 39.68 45.56
C ILE A 3 15.75 39.02 45.51
N CYS A 4 15.31 38.59 44.33
CA CYS A 4 14.08 37.82 44.16
C CYS A 4 14.32 36.36 44.59
N PRO A 5 13.63 35.84 45.62
CA PRO A 5 13.86 34.49 46.15
C PRO A 5 13.14 33.38 45.35
N ARG A 6 12.61 33.70 44.16
CA ARG A 6 11.85 32.74 43.33
C ARG A 6 12.69 32.09 42.22
N CYS A 7 14.01 32.22 42.27
CA CYS A 7 14.97 31.52 41.39
C CYS A 7 15.24 30.07 41.84
N ARG A 8 14.21 29.34 42.29
CA ARG A 8 14.34 27.94 42.71
C ARG A 8 13.25 27.07 42.07
N THR A 9 13.42 26.82 40.77
CA THR A 9 13.00 25.57 40.12
C THR A 9 13.81 25.43 38.84
N ARG A 10 15.06 24.95 38.98
CA ARG A 10 15.71 24.22 37.90
C ARG A 10 14.88 22.97 37.65
N ALA A 11 13.91 23.05 36.75
CA ALA A 11 13.44 21.86 36.06
C ALA A 11 14.66 21.36 35.26
N HIS A 12 15.37 20.40 35.84
CA HIS A 12 16.29 19.56 35.10
C HIS A 12 15.46 18.80 34.06
N THR A 13 15.18 19.42 32.92
CA THR A 13 14.95 18.65 31.70
C THR A 13 16.30 18.00 31.41
N ARG A 14 16.48 16.79 31.94
CA ARG A 14 17.51 15.87 31.50
C ARG A 14 17.28 15.71 30.01
N ARG A 15 17.97 16.54 29.23
CA ARG A 15 18.11 16.39 27.79
C ARG A 15 18.76 15.03 27.64
N LEU A 16 17.94 13.99 27.47
CA LEU A 16 18.39 12.69 27.03
C LEU A 16 19.10 12.99 25.72
N ARG A 17 20.43 12.98 25.76
CA ARG A 17 21.23 12.84 24.56
C ARG A 17 20.77 11.53 23.98
N ILE A 18 20.00 11.61 22.90
CA ILE A 18 19.84 10.48 21.99
C ILE A 18 21.24 10.34 21.39
N SER A 19 22.08 9.55 22.05
CA SER A 19 23.33 9.09 21.48
C SER A 19 22.97 8.43 20.16
N ASP A 20 23.66 8.84 19.09
CA ASP A 20 23.54 8.30 17.74
C ASP A 20 23.24 6.80 17.77
N ALA A 21 21.99 6.45 17.50
CA ALA A 21 21.61 5.09 17.15
C ALA A 21 22.17 4.85 15.75
N GLY A 22 23.48 4.56 15.70
CA GLY A 22 24.15 4.10 14.50
C GLY A 22 23.32 2.97 13.90
N HIS A 23 23.24 2.96 12.56
CA HIS A 23 22.63 1.91 11.77
C HIS A 23 23.24 0.56 12.17
N GLN A 24 22.61 -0.12 13.14
CA GLN A 24 23.02 -1.45 13.57
C GLN A 24 22.71 -2.36 12.38
N ARG A 25 23.74 -2.69 11.61
CA ARG A 25 23.64 -3.73 10.58
C ARG A 25 23.11 -4.98 11.29
N SER A 26 21.94 -5.44 10.88
CA SER A 26 21.37 -6.68 11.37
C SER A 26 22.44 -7.78 11.25
N THR A 27 22.83 -8.36 12.38
CA THR A 27 23.75 -9.51 12.37
C THR A 27 23.08 -10.64 11.57
N PRO A 28 23.84 -11.51 10.88
CA PRO A 28 23.25 -12.62 10.12
C PRO A 28 22.25 -13.44 10.94
N GLY A 29 22.55 -13.69 12.22
CA GLY A 29 21.64 -14.37 13.14
C GLY A 29 20.35 -13.61 13.48
N ALA A 30 20.34 -12.27 13.39
CA ALA A 30 19.13 -11.48 13.59
C ALA A 30 18.17 -11.57 12.39
N GLN A 31 18.70 -11.61 11.16
CA GLN A 31 17.89 -11.83 9.96
C GLN A 31 17.33 -13.25 9.89
N GLU A 32 18.12 -14.24 10.33
CA GLU A 32 17.70 -15.64 10.44
C GLU A 32 16.60 -15.83 11.50
N ALA A 33 16.75 -15.24 12.68
CA ALA A 33 15.72 -15.26 13.72
C ALA A 33 14.40 -14.60 13.28
N LEU A 34 14.49 -13.48 12.55
CA LEU A 34 13.32 -12.84 11.94
C LEU A 34 12.65 -13.75 10.90
N GLY A 35 13.44 -14.43 10.08
CA GLY A 35 12.93 -15.38 9.09
C GLY A 35 12.22 -16.58 9.72
N LEU A 36 12.80 -17.17 10.77
CA LEU A 36 12.21 -18.27 11.54
C LEU A 36 10.90 -17.85 12.21
N ALA A 37 10.88 -16.70 12.87
CA ALA A 37 9.66 -16.15 13.48
C ALA A 37 8.55 -15.88 12.45
N GLN A 38 8.91 -15.39 11.25
CA GLN A 38 7.96 -15.20 10.15
C GLN A 38 7.44 -16.53 9.59
N TYR A 39 8.27 -17.57 9.54
CA TYR A 39 7.89 -18.91 9.08
C TYR A 39 6.94 -19.61 10.07
N GLU A 40 7.24 -19.57 11.37
CA GLU A 40 6.37 -20.12 12.42
C GLU A 40 4.99 -19.41 12.42
N ALA A 41 4.97 -18.09 12.34
CA ALA A 41 3.73 -17.31 12.23
C ALA A 41 2.93 -17.59 10.93
N ARG A 42 3.58 -18.05 9.86
CA ARG A 42 2.89 -18.53 8.65
C ARG A 42 2.31 -19.92 8.85
N LYS A 43 3.05 -20.83 9.49
CA LYS A 43 2.56 -22.18 9.83
C LYS A 43 1.31 -22.15 10.70
N GLU A 44 1.22 -21.23 11.65
CA GLU A 44 0.00 -21.05 12.46
C GLU A 44 -1.24 -20.65 11.63
N LYS A 45 -1.03 -20.10 10.43
CA LYS A 45 -2.11 -19.77 9.49
C LYS A 45 -2.45 -20.91 8.53
N GLU A 46 -1.55 -21.89 8.35
CA GLU A 46 -1.79 -23.12 7.58
C GLU A 46 -2.73 -24.05 8.36
N GLY A 47 -4.02 -23.77 8.28
CA GLY A 47 -5.05 -24.57 8.97
C GLY A 47 -6.35 -23.80 9.21
N LYS A 48 -6.31 -22.47 9.14
CA LYS A 48 -7.53 -21.67 9.04
C LYS A 48 -8.06 -21.83 7.61
N GLN A 49 -9.22 -22.46 7.47
CA GLN A 49 -9.98 -22.37 6.22
C GLN A 49 -10.07 -20.90 5.85
N ARG A 50 -9.57 -20.57 4.65
CA ARG A 50 -9.65 -19.21 4.14
C ARG A 50 -11.14 -18.91 4.02
N ALA A 51 -11.65 -18.04 4.88
CA ALA A 51 -13.04 -17.60 4.83
C ALA A 51 -13.39 -17.26 3.38
N ASP A 52 -14.53 -17.75 2.92
CA ASP A 52 -14.95 -17.54 1.55
C ASP A 52 -14.93 -16.02 1.29
N PRO A 53 -14.27 -15.53 0.22
CA PRO A 53 -14.08 -14.09 0.02
C PRO A 53 -15.38 -13.27 -0.04
N ILE A 54 -16.52 -13.95 -0.22
CA ILE A 54 -17.86 -13.38 -0.26
C ILE A 54 -18.39 -13.10 1.16
N GLU A 55 -17.96 -13.85 2.17
CA GLU A 55 -18.38 -13.66 3.57
C GLU A 55 -17.63 -12.51 4.27
N LEU A 56 -16.52 -12.05 3.69
CA LEU A 56 -15.81 -10.86 4.16
C LEU A 56 -16.51 -9.59 3.69
N PRO A 57 -16.61 -8.54 4.53
CA PRO A 57 -17.21 -7.28 4.11
C PRO A 57 -16.38 -6.68 2.98
N TRP A 58 -17.00 -6.60 1.81
CA TRP A 58 -16.40 -5.98 0.63
C TRP A 58 -16.16 -4.49 0.87
N THR A 59 -15.01 -3.99 0.43
CA THR A 59 -14.62 -2.59 0.59
C THR A 59 -14.41 -1.91 -0.75
N VAL A 60 -14.44 -0.57 -0.77
CA VAL A 60 -14.10 0.22 -1.98
C VAL A 60 -12.69 -0.07 -2.52
N HIS A 61 -11.77 -0.54 -1.67
CA HIS A 61 -10.43 -0.93 -2.10
C HIS A 61 -10.44 -2.19 -2.99
N ASP A 62 -11.46 -3.04 -2.86
CA ASP A 62 -11.58 -4.25 -3.68
C ASP A 62 -11.96 -3.93 -5.14
N LEU A 63 -12.64 -2.81 -5.41
CA LEU A 63 -12.80 -2.29 -6.79
C LEU A 63 -11.44 -2.06 -7.44
N ARG A 64 -10.54 -1.40 -6.70
CA ARG A 64 -9.21 -1.07 -7.19
C ARG A 64 -8.38 -2.33 -7.47
N ARG A 65 -8.46 -3.34 -6.60
CA ARG A 65 -7.82 -4.66 -6.82
C ARG A 65 -8.40 -5.40 -8.03
N THR A 66 -9.71 -5.29 -8.21
CA THR A 66 -10.42 -5.88 -9.35
C THR A 66 -9.96 -5.25 -10.66
N VAL A 67 -9.93 -3.91 -10.74
CA VAL A 67 -9.43 -3.18 -11.91
C VAL A 67 -7.96 -3.50 -12.17
N ALA A 68 -7.11 -3.54 -11.15
CA ALA A 68 -5.71 -3.94 -11.30
C ALA A 68 -5.60 -5.34 -11.93
N THR A 69 -6.27 -6.33 -11.35
CA THR A 69 -6.22 -7.71 -11.86
C THR A 69 -6.80 -7.81 -13.28
N GLY A 70 -7.89 -7.09 -13.57
CA GLY A 70 -8.50 -7.02 -14.90
C GLY A 70 -7.57 -6.44 -15.96
N LEU A 71 -6.95 -5.29 -15.68
CA LEU A 71 -5.99 -4.66 -16.59
C LEU A 71 -4.76 -5.55 -16.84
N ALA A 72 -4.26 -6.24 -15.81
CA ALA A 72 -3.18 -7.21 -15.95
C ALA A 72 -3.57 -8.39 -16.86
N LYS A 73 -4.80 -8.92 -16.72
CA LYS A 73 -5.31 -9.98 -17.60
C LYS A 73 -5.39 -9.56 -19.07
N LEU A 74 -5.70 -8.29 -19.32
CA LEU A 74 -5.72 -7.71 -20.68
C LEU A 74 -4.31 -7.42 -21.24
N GLY A 75 -3.25 -7.66 -20.46
CA GLY A 75 -1.87 -7.42 -20.87
C GLY A 75 -1.40 -5.97 -20.73
N CYS A 76 -2.05 -5.16 -19.89
CA CYS A 76 -1.63 -3.78 -19.65
C CYS A 76 -0.21 -3.72 -19.05
N PRO A 77 0.71 -2.91 -19.61
CA PRO A 77 2.03 -2.69 -19.03
C PRO A 77 1.93 -2.19 -17.58
N ARG A 78 2.79 -2.72 -16.71
CA ARG A 78 2.77 -2.39 -15.27
C ARG A 78 2.96 -0.91 -14.99
N VAL A 79 3.83 -0.23 -15.75
CA VAL A 79 4.04 1.22 -15.64
C VAL A 79 2.73 1.97 -15.85
N VAL A 80 1.97 1.64 -16.90
CA VAL A 80 0.70 2.31 -17.20
C VAL A 80 -0.37 1.96 -16.17
N GLN A 81 -0.43 0.70 -15.74
CA GLN A 81 -1.32 0.27 -14.66
C GLN A 81 -1.05 1.04 -13.35
N ASP A 82 0.21 1.22 -12.98
CA ASP A 82 0.61 1.94 -11.79
C ASP A 82 0.24 3.43 -11.89
N ARG A 83 0.33 4.04 -13.08
CA ARG A 83 -0.18 5.40 -13.32
C ARG A 83 -1.70 5.50 -13.24
N ILE A 84 -2.45 4.58 -13.87
CA ILE A 84 -3.92 4.51 -13.77
C ILE A 84 -4.37 4.42 -12.31
N LEU A 85 -3.67 3.58 -11.55
CA LEU A 85 -3.93 3.38 -10.13
C LEU A 85 -3.35 4.54 -9.29
N ASN A 86 -2.51 5.43 -9.81
CA ASN A 86 -1.83 6.44 -9.00
C ASN A 86 -1.04 5.79 -7.85
N HIS A 87 -0.27 4.74 -8.16
CA HIS A 87 0.69 4.17 -7.22
C HIS A 87 1.90 5.09 -7.04
N VAL A 88 2.40 5.14 -5.81
CA VAL A 88 3.68 5.79 -5.52
C VAL A 88 4.79 4.85 -5.96
N ASP A 89 5.61 5.32 -6.90
CA ASP A 89 6.80 4.59 -7.35
C ASP A 89 7.98 4.91 -6.42
N GLY A 90 8.48 3.89 -5.72
CA GLY A 90 9.64 3.99 -4.83
C GLY A 90 10.96 3.64 -5.49
N SER A 91 10.97 3.38 -6.81
CA SER A 91 12.18 3.02 -7.54
C SER A 91 13.03 4.24 -7.92
N VAL A 92 14.31 4.02 -8.22
CA VAL A 92 15.20 5.07 -8.74
C VAL A 92 14.69 5.60 -10.09
N SER A 93 13.98 4.76 -10.86
CA SER A 93 13.37 5.16 -12.14
C SER A 93 12.38 6.31 -11.97
N ALA A 94 11.72 6.45 -10.82
CA ALA A 94 10.81 7.56 -10.53
C ALA A 94 11.49 8.95 -10.58
N ILE A 95 12.82 9.01 -10.39
CA ILE A 95 13.60 10.24 -10.51
C ILE A 95 13.63 10.71 -11.98
N TYR A 96 13.71 9.76 -12.91
CA TYR A 96 13.88 10.02 -14.34
C TYR A 96 12.56 9.99 -15.12
N ASP A 97 11.66 9.08 -14.79
CA ASP A 97 10.39 8.93 -15.48
C ASP A 97 9.35 9.94 -14.97
N ARG A 98 9.35 11.11 -15.63
CA ARG A 98 8.41 12.21 -15.40
C ARG A 98 7.17 12.12 -16.31
N HIS A 99 7.08 11.10 -17.16
CA HIS A 99 5.97 10.95 -18.09
C HIS A 99 4.70 10.52 -17.35
N ARG A 100 3.55 11.11 -17.71
CA ARG A 100 2.27 10.84 -17.03
C ARG A 100 1.55 9.60 -17.55
N TYR A 101 1.83 9.22 -18.81
CA TYR A 101 1.18 8.12 -19.52
C TYR A 101 -0.35 8.28 -19.67
N ASP A 102 -0.85 9.52 -19.75
CA ASP A 102 -2.28 9.80 -19.82
C ASP A 102 -2.94 9.23 -21.11
N ALA A 103 -2.20 9.23 -22.22
CA ALA A 103 -2.67 8.72 -23.50
C ALA A 103 -2.81 7.19 -23.47
N GLU A 104 -1.81 6.51 -22.95
CA GLU A 104 -1.78 5.06 -22.78
C GLU A 104 -2.83 4.62 -21.76
N ALA A 105 -2.94 5.35 -20.64
CA ALA A 105 -3.96 5.11 -19.63
C ALA A 105 -5.36 5.15 -20.24
N ARG A 106 -5.66 6.14 -21.10
CA ARG A 106 -6.93 6.24 -21.82
C ARG A 106 -7.19 5.00 -22.69
N VAL A 107 -6.20 4.55 -23.44
CA VAL A 107 -6.34 3.37 -24.32
C VAL A 107 -6.67 2.12 -23.51
N TRP A 108 -5.97 1.90 -22.39
CA TRP A 108 -6.18 0.73 -21.55
C TRP A 108 -7.49 0.77 -20.77
N LEU A 109 -7.89 1.94 -20.28
CA LEU A 109 -9.19 2.13 -19.65
C LEU A 109 -10.34 1.94 -20.65
N ARG A 110 -10.16 2.32 -21.92
CA ARG A 110 -11.14 2.02 -22.98
C ARG A 110 -11.30 0.51 -23.18
N LYS A 111 -10.20 -0.23 -23.36
CA LYS A 111 -10.23 -1.70 -23.48
C LYS A 111 -10.90 -2.37 -22.28
N TRP A 112 -10.67 -1.84 -21.07
CA TRP A 112 -11.33 -2.34 -19.87
C TRP A 112 -12.84 -2.07 -19.90
N ALA A 113 -13.27 -0.88 -20.33
CA ALA A 113 -14.68 -0.55 -20.49
C ALA A 113 -15.35 -1.49 -21.51
N ASP A 114 -14.74 -1.68 -22.67
CA ASP A 114 -15.25 -2.56 -23.74
C ASP A 114 -15.39 -4.01 -23.24
N TYR A 115 -14.43 -4.49 -22.43
CA TYR A 115 -14.51 -5.79 -21.78
C TYR A 115 -15.69 -5.89 -20.79
N LEU A 116 -15.91 -4.85 -19.97
CA LEU A 116 -17.02 -4.81 -19.03
C LEU A 116 -18.38 -4.74 -19.75
N GLU A 117 -18.47 -4.00 -20.84
CA GLU A 117 -19.68 -3.92 -21.69
C GLU A 117 -20.01 -5.27 -22.32
N ALA A 118 -18.99 -6.03 -22.75
CA ALA A 118 -19.21 -7.39 -23.25
C ALA A 118 -19.75 -8.35 -22.18
N LEU A 119 -19.40 -8.14 -20.90
CA LEU A 119 -19.92 -8.94 -19.79
C LEU A 119 -21.33 -8.51 -19.33
N SER A 120 -21.65 -7.22 -19.44
CA SER A 120 -22.84 -6.62 -18.84
C SER A 120 -24.16 -6.96 -19.54
N ALA A 121 -24.11 -7.48 -20.77
CA ALA A 121 -25.27 -7.66 -21.63
C ALA A 121 -26.39 -8.59 -21.06
N HIS A 122 -26.14 -9.35 -20.00
CA HIS A 122 -27.06 -10.40 -19.53
C HIS A 122 -27.51 -10.26 -18.06
N ASN A 123 -26.90 -9.38 -17.25
CA ASN A 123 -27.14 -9.37 -15.79
C ASN A 123 -26.97 -8.00 -15.11
N VAL A 124 -27.07 -6.88 -15.84
CA VAL A 124 -26.94 -5.54 -15.26
C VAL A 124 -28.31 -4.91 -15.01
N VAL A 125 -28.66 -4.77 -13.74
CA VAL A 125 -29.84 -4.01 -13.30
C VAL A 125 -29.43 -2.54 -13.12
N PRO A 126 -30.06 -1.58 -13.83
CA PRO A 126 -29.76 -0.17 -13.65
C PRO A 126 -30.18 0.27 -12.23
N LEU A 127 -29.22 0.79 -11.46
CA LEU A 127 -29.51 1.48 -10.20
C LEU A 127 -30.16 2.82 -10.55
N ARG A 128 -31.48 2.88 -10.46
CA ARG A 128 -32.20 4.16 -10.58
C ARG A 128 -31.87 5.03 -9.37
N ALA A 129 -31.60 6.31 -9.63
CA ALA A 129 -31.58 7.32 -8.57
C ALA A 129 -32.99 7.42 -7.96
N ALA A 130 -33.05 7.46 -6.62
CA ALA A 130 -34.27 7.71 -5.86
C ALA A 130 -34.68 9.18 -5.94
#